data_AF-A0A2E0X2M8-F1
#
_entry.id   AF-A0A2E0X2M8-F1
#
_cell.length_a   1.000
_cell.length_b   1.000
_cell.length_c   1.000
_cell.angle_alpha   90.00
_cell.angle_beta   90.00
_cell.angle_gamma   90.00
#
_symmetry.space_group_name_H-M   'P 1'
#
loop_
_entity.id
_entity.type
_entity.pdbx_description
1 polymer ?
#
loop_
_entity_poly.entity_id
_entity_poly.type
_entity_poly.pdbx_seq_one_letter_code
_entity_poly.pdbx_strand_id
1 'polypeptide(L)' 'MSDYLDTAAEDVPVEQTPPDVESRFHGYTGNAIPWYVRLIWLGFWVLAVVYTLKYLLPILPIEIADPP' A
#
# COMPACT_ATOMS: atom_id res chain seq x y z
N MET A 1 38.83 35.01 -20.27
CA MET A 1 37.36 34.82 -20.46
C MET A 1 37.05 33.54 -21.23
N SER A 2 37.99 33.02 -22.04
CA SER A 2 37.94 31.68 -22.66
C SER A 2 38.05 30.54 -21.64
N ASP A 3 38.86 30.73 -20.60
CA ASP A 3 39.18 29.67 -19.64
C ASP A 3 37.98 29.25 -18.77
N TYR A 4 36.95 30.12 -18.69
CA TYR A 4 35.68 29.81 -18.03
C TYR A 4 34.77 28.91 -18.89
N LEU A 5 34.91 28.93 -20.22
CA LEU A 5 34.11 28.11 -21.13
C LEU A 5 34.71 26.70 -21.30
N ASP A 6 36.03 26.55 -21.14
CA ASP A 6 36.72 25.25 -21.15
C ASP A 6 36.45 24.44 -19.87
N THR A 7 36.35 25.13 -18.72
CA THR A 7 36.09 24.49 -17.41
C THR A 7 34.66 23.93 -17.29
N ALA A 8 33.68 24.49 -18.00
CA ALA A 8 32.29 24.04 -17.92
C ALA A 8 32.01 22.73 -18.70
N ALA A 9 32.98 22.26 -19.49
CA ALA A 9 32.92 21.04 -20.28
C ALA A 9 33.93 19.99 -19.80
N GLU A 10 34.37 20.05 -18.55
CA GLU A 10 34.91 18.84 -17.92
C GLU A 10 33.78 17.81 -17.88
N ASP A 11 33.89 16.80 -18.73
CA ASP A 11 33.15 15.54 -18.67
C ASP A 11 33.44 14.94 -17.29
N VAL A 12 32.72 15.41 -16.26
CA VAL A 12 32.60 14.69 -14.99
C VAL A 12 32.09 13.32 -15.40
N PRO A 13 32.88 12.25 -15.21
CA PRO A 13 32.41 10.94 -15.55
C PRO A 13 31.19 10.71 -14.66
N VAL A 14 30.00 10.79 -15.26
CA VAL A 14 28.78 10.31 -14.62
C VAL A 14 29.11 8.88 -14.30
N GLU A 15 29.33 8.60 -13.02
CA GLU A 15 29.66 7.26 -12.55
C GLU A 15 28.49 6.38 -13.00
N GLN A 16 28.68 5.67 -14.11
CA GLN A 16 27.67 4.82 -14.72
C GLN A 16 27.53 3.61 -13.81
N THR A 17 26.82 3.83 -12.71
CA THR A 17 26.38 2.77 -11.82
C THR A 17 25.52 1.86 -12.68
N PRO A 18 25.95 0.63 -12.93
CA PRO A 18 25.21 -0.22 -13.84
C PRO A 18 23.84 -0.52 -13.21
N PRO A 19 22.77 -0.70 -14.01
CA PRO A 19 21.40 -0.77 -13.51
C PRO A 19 21.16 -1.91 -12.49
N ASP A 20 22.03 -2.93 -12.47
CA ASP A 20 22.06 -4.00 -11.46
C ASP A 20 22.55 -3.52 -10.08
N VAL A 21 23.25 -2.39 -9.99
CA VAL A 21 23.74 -1.79 -8.75
C VAL A 21 22.76 -0.75 -8.19
N GLU A 22 22.08 0.02 -9.04
CA GLU A 22 21.08 1.03 -8.61
C GLU A 22 19.84 0.39 -7.94
N SER A 23 19.46 -0.82 -8.38
CA SER A 23 18.33 -1.56 -7.81
C SER A 23 18.66 -2.28 -6.49
N ARG A 24 19.94 -2.49 -6.13
CA ARG A 24 20.33 -3.32 -4.97
C ARG A 24 19.98 -2.73 -3.61
N PHE A 25 19.87 -1.40 -3.49
CA PHE A 25 19.62 -0.73 -2.22
C PHE A 25 18.15 -0.40 -1.97
N HIS A 26 17.24 -0.85 -2.85
CA HIS A 26 15.82 -0.75 -2.61
C HIS A 26 15.40 -1.86 -1.63
N GLY A 27 15.69 -1.64 -0.34
CA GLY A 27 15.14 -2.41 0.75
C GLY A 27 13.63 -2.18 0.84
N TYR A 28 12.87 -2.75 -0.09
CA TYR A 28 11.42 -2.77 -0.04
C TYR A 28 11.01 -3.57 1.20
N THR A 29 10.86 -2.89 2.34
CA THR A 29 10.10 -3.38 3.50
C THR A 29 8.60 -3.34 3.15
N GLY A 30 8.22 -4.01 2.06
CA GLY A 30 6.94 -3.81 1.38
C GLY A 30 5.82 -4.78 1.75
N ASN A 31 5.97 -5.58 2.82
CA ASN A 31 4.92 -6.53 3.22
C ASN A 31 4.77 -6.69 4.75
N ALA A 32 5.43 -5.84 5.54
CA ALA A 32 5.27 -5.84 6.99
C ALA A 32 3.93 -5.17 7.34
N ILE A 33 2.83 -5.93 7.22
CA ILE A 33 1.52 -5.45 7.68
C ILE A 33 1.64 -5.18 9.19
N PRO A 34 1.37 -3.95 9.65
CA PRO A 34 1.44 -3.65 11.08
C PRO A 34 0.44 -4.50 11.87
N TRP A 35 0.83 -4.98 13.05
CA TRP A 35 0.00 -5.91 13.84
C TRP A 35 -1.36 -5.31 14.22
N TYR A 36 -1.45 -3.99 14.45
CA TYR A 36 -2.70 -3.32 14.78
C TYR A 36 -3.70 -3.32 13.61
N VAL A 37 -3.23 -3.28 12.36
CA VAL A 37 -4.09 -3.43 11.17
C VAL A 37 -4.74 -4.80 11.17
N ARG A 38 -3.99 -5.85 11.54
CA ARG A 38 -4.53 -7.21 11.68
C ARG A 38 -5.61 -7.28 12.77
N LEU A 39 -5.42 -6.61 13.90
CA LEU A 39 -6.43 -6.58 14.96
C LEU A 39 -7.69 -5.82 14.56
N ILE A 40 -7.55 -4.67 13.90
CA ILE A 40 -8.68 -3.92 13.36
C ILE A 40 -9.45 -4.78 12.36
N TRP A 41 -8.74 -5.51 11.50
CA TRP A 41 -9.34 -6.43 10.54
C TRP A 41 -10.12 -7.57 11.20
N LEU A 42 -9.56 -8.22 12.22
CA LEU A 42 -10.27 -9.23 13.00
C LEU A 42 -11.50 -8.64 13.71
N GLY A 43 -11.36 -7.45 14.30
CA GLY A 43 -12.46 -6.73 14.93
C GLY A 43 -13.60 -6.41 13.95
N PHE A 44 -13.27 -5.93 12.76
CA PHE A 44 -14.23 -5.70 11.67
C PHE A 44 -15.04 -6.97 11.37
N TRP A 45 -14.38 -8.12 11.21
CA TRP A 45 -15.08 -9.37 10.92
C TRP A 45 -15.97 -9.86 12.06
N VAL A 46 -15.52 -9.73 13.31
CA VAL A 46 -16.36 -10.06 14.48
C VAL A 46 -17.62 -9.20 14.49
N LEU A 47 -17.48 -7.89 14.28
CA LEU A 47 -18.62 -6.97 14.21
C LEU A 47 -19.54 -7.29 13.04
N ALA A 48 -18.99 -7.57 11.86
CA ALA A 48 -19.76 -7.92 10.66
C ALA A 48 -20.60 -9.19 10.89
N VAL A 49 -20.02 -10.23 11.49
CA VAL A 49 -20.73 -11.47 11.83
C VAL A 49 -21.82 -11.21 12.86
N VAL A 50 -21.49 -10.54 13.98
CA VAL A 50 -22.47 -10.23 15.04
C VAL A 50 -23.63 -9.39 14.51
N TYR A 51 -23.34 -8.37 13.70
CA TYR A 51 -24.34 -7.52 13.09
C TYR A 51 -25.25 -8.31 12.14
N THR A 52 -24.65 -9.15 11.29
CA THR A 52 -25.39 -10.00 10.35
C THR A 52 -26.36 -10.93 11.09
N LEU A 53 -25.90 -11.61 12.14
CA LEU A 53 -26.73 -12.52 12.92
C LEU A 53 -27.84 -11.80 13.70
N LYS A 54 -27.54 -10.63 14.28
CA LYS A 54 -28.50 -9.91 15.14
C LYS A 54 -29.53 -9.09 14.37
N TYR A 55 -29.16 -8.52 13.24
CA TYR A 55 -29.98 -7.53 12.54
C TYR A 55 -30.35 -7.96 11.12
N LEU A 56 -29.38 -8.42 10.33
CA LEU A 56 -29.63 -8.73 8.92
C LEU A 56 -30.49 -9.99 8.77
N LEU A 57 -30.10 -11.10 9.40
CA LEU A 57 -30.83 -12.37 9.27
C LEU A 57 -32.28 -12.31 9.75
N PRO A 58 -32.63 -11.64 10.86
CA PRO A 58 -34.03 -11.53 11.28
C PRO A 58 -34.90 -10.65 10.36
N ILE A 59 -34.31 -9.66 9.70
CA ILE A 59 -35.03 -8.75 8.80
C ILE A 59 -35.27 -9.39 7.43
N LEU A 60 -34.34 -10.19 6.93
CA LEU A 60 -34.44 -10.78 5.59
C LEU A 60 -35.76 -11.54 5.33
N PRO A 61 -36.28 -12.39 6.24
CA PRO A 61 -37.58 -13.03 6.04
C PRO A 61 -38.75 -12.05 5.93
N ILE A 62 -38.70 -10.92 6.63
CA ILE A 62 -39.77 -9.90 6.61
C ILE A 62 -39.84 -9.27 5.22
N GLU A 63 -38.69 -8.83 4.71
CA GLU A 63 -38.57 -8.21 3.38
C GLU A 63 -38.91 -9.19 2.23
N ILE A 64 -38.63 -10.48 2.41
CA ILE A 64 -38.92 -11.51 1.40
C ILE A 64 -40.40 -11.94 1.43
N ALA A 65 -41.00 -12.03 2.63
CA ALA A 65 -42.35 -12.55 2.78
C ALA A 65 -43.44 -11.50 2.50
N ASP A 66 -43.17 -10.22 2.79
CA ASP A 66 -44.14 -9.14 2.59
C ASP A 66 -43.40 -7.85 2.19
N PRO A 67 -42.90 -7.79 0.94
CA PRO A 67 -42.29 -6.57 0.41
C PRO A 67 -43.34 -5.45 0.32
N PRO A 68 -42.98 -4.18 0.59
CA PRO A 68 -43.91 -3.04 0.56
C PRO A 68 -44.52 -2.77 -0.82
#